data_AF-A0A7V1D5Y8-F1
#
_entry.id   AF-A0A7V1D5Y8-F1
#
_cell.length_a   1.000
_cell.length_b   1.000
_cell.length_c   1.000
_cell.angle_alpha   90.00
_cell.angle_beta   90.00
_cell.angle_gamma   90.00
#
_symmetry.space_group_name_H-M   'P 1'
#
loop_
_entity.id
_entity.type
_entity.pdbx_description
1 polymer ?
#
loop_
_entity_poly.entity_id
_entity_poly.type
_entity_poly.pdbx_seq_one_letter_code
_entity_poly.pdbx_strand_id
1 'polypeptide(L)' 'MKWIDSIPMRHLVLASLMLGLAPFVPEPHLVEKLGMLFDGSLSKPIDIFDLFLHGTPSVILLLKIFRESNKRAEIKK' A
#
# COMPACT_ATOMS: atom_id res chain seq x y z
N MET A 1 -6.31 7.29 15.20
CA MET A 1 -6.77 6.88 13.84
C MET A 1 -7.80 5.75 13.95
N LYS A 2 -9.02 6.03 14.43
CA LYS A 2 -10.08 5.00 14.53
C LYS A 2 -10.52 4.47 13.15
N TRP A 3 -10.33 5.28 12.11
CA TRP A 3 -10.78 4.98 10.76
C TRP A 3 -10.01 3.83 10.08
N ILE A 4 -8.69 3.68 10.29
CA ILE A 4 -7.91 2.54 9.75
C ILE A 4 -8.35 1.23 10.43
N ASP A 5 -8.64 1.31 11.72
CA ASP A 5 -9.09 0.16 12.50
C ASP A 5 -10.50 -0.28 12.06
N SER A 6 -11.36 0.63 11.59
CA SER A 6 -12.71 0.31 11.11
C SER A 6 -12.76 -0.28 9.70
N ILE A 7 -11.70 -0.14 8.89
CA ILE A 7 -11.67 -0.76 7.55
C ILE A 7 -11.51 -2.28 7.71
N PRO A 8 -12.38 -3.12 7.11
CA PRO A 8 -12.21 -4.57 7.23
C PRO A 8 -10.96 -5.05 6.48
N MET A 9 -10.16 -5.90 7.11
CA MET A 9 -8.87 -6.39 6.57
C MET A 9 -8.99 -6.95 5.15
N ARG A 10 -10.06 -7.71 4.87
CA ARG A 10 -10.31 -8.31 3.54
C ARG A 10 -10.34 -7.26 2.42
N HIS A 11 -10.93 -6.09 2.67
CA HIS A 11 -11.01 -5.03 1.65
C HIS A 11 -9.63 -4.46 1.35
N LEU A 12 -8.79 -4.24 2.39
CA LEU A 12 -7.43 -3.76 2.19
C LEU A 12 -6.56 -4.79 1.48
N VAL A 13 -6.69 -6.07 1.83
CA VAL A 13 -5.99 -7.15 1.12
C VAL A 13 -6.39 -7.19 -0.35
N LEU A 14 -7.69 -7.20 -0.65
CA LEU A 14 -8.17 -7.21 -2.03
C LEU A 14 -7.71 -5.96 -2.81
N ALA A 15 -7.85 -4.78 -2.23
CA ALA A 15 -7.42 -3.53 -2.87
C ALA A 15 -5.90 -3.49 -3.09
N SER A 16 -5.10 -3.97 -2.13
CA SER A 16 -3.63 -4.01 -2.26
C SER A 16 -3.18 -5.01 -3.32
N LEU A 17 -3.84 -6.17 -3.42
CA LEU A 17 -3.53 -7.14 -4.47
C LEU A 17 -3.97 -6.65 -5.84
N MET A 18 -5.15 -6.04 -5.95
CA MET A 18 -5.68 -5.58 -7.24
C MET A 18 -4.91 -4.36 -7.76
N LEU A 19 -4.72 -3.33 -6.93
CA LEU A 19 -4.03 -2.10 -7.34
C LEU A 19 -2.52 -2.25 -7.26
N GLY A 20 -1.96 -2.84 -6.19
CA GLY A 20 -0.50 -2.94 -6.05
C GLY A 20 0.16 -3.83 -7.09
N LEU A 21 -0.57 -4.79 -7.67
CA LEU A 21 -0.08 -5.67 -8.73
C LEU A 21 -0.53 -5.26 -10.13
N ALA A 22 -1.30 -4.18 -10.28
CA ALA A 22 -1.74 -3.71 -11.59
C ALA A 22 -0.65 -2.86 -12.29
N PRO A 23 -0.52 -2.98 -13.62
CA PRO A 23 -0.99 -4.11 -14.43
C PRO A 23 -0.18 -5.38 -14.12
N PHE A 24 -0.80 -6.56 -14.22
CA PHE A 24 -0.11 -7.83 -13.90
C PHE A 24 1.02 -8.17 -14.90
N VAL A 25 0.95 -7.63 -16.11
CA VAL A 25 1.95 -7.75 -17.19
C VAL A 25 1.93 -6.43 -17.99
N PRO A 26 3.08 -5.85 -18.41
CA PRO A 26 4.44 -6.36 -18.26
C PRO A 26 5.00 -6.24 -16.83
N GLU A 27 5.04 -5.03 -16.26
CA GLU A 27 5.50 -4.77 -14.89
C GLU A 27 4.43 -3.96 -14.13
N PRO A 28 4.15 -4.29 -12.86
CA PRO A 28 3.23 -3.49 -12.05
C PRO A 28 3.69 -2.05 -11.91
N HIS A 29 2.77 -1.10 -12.05
CA HIS A 29 3.08 0.32 -11.96
C HIS A 29 3.74 0.67 -10.63
N LEU A 30 3.33 0.02 -9.54
CA LEU A 30 3.92 0.27 -8.23
C LEU A 30 5.43 -0.01 -8.22
N VAL A 31 5.89 -1.08 -8.88
CA VAL A 31 7.31 -1.43 -8.94
C VAL A 31 8.07 -0.43 -9.81
N GLU A 32 7.53 -0.13 -11.01
CA GLU A 32 8.10 0.86 -11.92
C GLU A 32 8.27 2.22 -11.24
N LYS A 33 7.22 2.74 -10.59
CA LYS A 33 7.25 4.07 -9.95
C LYS A 33 8.12 4.10 -8.71
N LEU A 34 8.23 3.00 -7.97
CA LEU A 34 9.21 2.90 -6.88
C LEU A 34 10.64 2.94 -7.43
N GLY A 35 10.92 2.27 -8.54
CA GLY A 35 12.20 2.37 -9.24
C GLY A 35 12.51 3.82 -9.63
N MET A 36 11.58 4.49 -10.31
CA MET A 36 11.72 5.90 -10.68
C MET A 36 11.94 6.82 -9.47
N LEU A 37 11.31 6.52 -8.33
CA LEU A 37 11.47 7.28 -7.09
C LEU A 37 12.91 7.15 -6.56
N PHE A 38 13.46 5.93 -6.50
CA PHE A 38 14.81 5.68 -6.04
C PHE A 38 15.88 6.23 -7.00
N ASP A 39 15.60 6.20 -8.30
CA ASP A 39 16.47 6.74 -9.35
C ASP A 39 16.40 8.27 -9.45
N GLY A 40 15.47 8.92 -8.74
CA GLY A 40 15.26 10.37 -8.78
C GLY A 40 14.63 10.87 -10.08
N SER A 41 14.06 10.00 -10.90
CA SER A 41 13.43 10.33 -12.19
C SER A 41 11.91 10.57 -12.10
N LEU A 42 11.29 10.26 -10.94
CA LEU A 42 9.88 10.47 -10.65
C LEU A 42 9.50 11.95 -10.53
N SER A 43 9.36 12.62 -11.68
CA SER A 43 9.16 14.07 -11.79
C SER A 43 7.81 14.47 -12.36
N LYS A 44 7.19 13.59 -13.17
CA LYS A 44 5.90 13.91 -13.80
C LYS A 44 4.77 13.77 -12.78
N PRO A 45 3.83 14.71 -12.71
CA PRO A 45 2.70 14.63 -11.78
C PRO A 45 1.89 13.34 -11.93
N ILE A 46 1.75 12.83 -13.16
CA ILE A 46 1.03 11.58 -13.43
C ILE A 46 1.73 10.37 -12.80
N ASP A 47 3.06 10.30 -12.85
CA ASP A 47 3.83 9.19 -12.27
C ASP A 47 3.77 9.22 -10.74
N ILE A 48 3.80 10.43 -10.16
CA ILE A 48 3.63 10.63 -8.72
C ILE A 48 2.23 10.21 -8.28
N PHE A 49 1.19 10.64 -9.01
CA PHE A 49 -0.18 10.22 -8.75
C PHE A 49 -0.33 8.70 -8.84
N ASP A 50 0.28 8.10 -9.87
CA ASP A 50 0.23 6.66 -10.11
C ASP A 50 0.86 5.85 -8.96
N LEU A 51 2.01 6.31 -8.45
CA LEU A 51 2.65 5.76 -7.26
C LEU A 51 1.71 5.80 -6.04
N PHE A 52 1.07 6.94 -5.79
CA PHE A 52 0.13 7.07 -4.68
C PHE A 52 -1.10 6.19 -4.86
N LEU A 53 -1.66 6.13 -6.07
CA LEU A 53 -2.84 5.32 -6.37
C LEU A 53 -2.58 3.83 -6.10
N HIS A 54 -1.47 3.30 -6.61
CA HIS A 54 -1.13 1.88 -6.49
C HIS A 54 -0.55 1.54 -5.11
N GLY A 55 0.19 2.46 -4.49
CA GLY A 55 0.87 2.25 -3.20
C GLY A 55 0.00 2.46 -1.97
N THR A 56 -0.99 3.35 -2.01
CA THR A 56 -1.81 3.72 -0.83
C THR A 56 -2.50 2.51 -0.18
N PRO A 57 -3.17 1.60 -0.90
CA PRO A 57 -3.81 0.44 -0.29
C PRO A 57 -2.81 -0.43 0.49
N SER A 58 -1.65 -0.70 -0.12
CA SER A 58 -0.57 -1.52 0.47
C SER A 58 -0.01 -0.88 1.74
N VAL A 59 0.22 0.44 1.74
CA VAL A 59 0.70 1.18 2.92
C VAL A 59 -0.34 1.10 4.05
N ILE A 60 -1.62 1.33 3.75
CA ILE A 60 -2.69 1.25 4.77
C ILE A 60 -2.81 -0.17 5.32
N LEU A 61 -2.70 -1.20 4.48
CA LEU A 61 -2.70 -2.60 4.88
C LEU A 61 -1.56 -2.90 5.86
N LEU A 62 -0.32 -2.51 5.53
CA LEU A 62 0.85 -2.70 6.40
C LEU A 62 0.69 -1.99 7.75
N LEU A 63 0.21 -0.75 7.73
CA LEU A 63 -0.08 0.01 8.95
C LEU A 63 -1.12 -0.70 9.83
N LYS A 64 -2.19 -1.25 9.24
CA LYS A 64 -3.21 -2.00 9.98
C LYS A 64 -2.65 -3.28 10.58
N ILE A 65 -1.87 -4.05 9.82
CA ILE A 65 -1.22 -5.28 10.30
C ILE A 65 -0.30 -4.99 11.49
N PHE A 66 0.52 -3.95 11.40
CA PHE A 66 1.41 -3.53 12.48
C PHE A 66 0.63 -3.17 13.76
N ARG A 67 -0.45 -2.38 13.62
CA ARG A 67 -1.32 -1.99 14.74
C ARG A 67 -1.99 -3.20 15.40
N GLU A 68 -2.57 -4.10 14.60
CA GLU A 68 -3.23 -5.30 15.13
C GLU A 68 -2.23 -6.25 15.81
N SER A 69 -1.00 -6.34 15.30
CA SER A 69 0.07 -7.14 15.92
C SER A 69 0.46 -6.58 17.28
N ASN A 70 0.59 -5.26 17.42
CA ASN A 70 0.91 -4.60 18.69
C ASN A 70 -0.22 -4.76 19.72
N LYS A 71 -1.48 -4.56 19.32
CA LYS A 71 -2.64 -4.79 20.20
C LYS A 71 -2.70 -6.24 20.71
N ARG A 72 -2.41 -7.22 19.85
CA ARG A 72 -2.35 -8.63 20.24
C ARG A 72 -1.21 -8.91 21.21
N ALA A 73 -0.07 -8.24 21.07
CA ALA A 73 1.05 -8.37 21.99
C ALA A 73 0.74 -7.76 23.37
N GLU A 74 0.02 -6.64 23.42
CA GLU A 74 -0.44 -6.02 24.67
C GLU A 74 -1.46 -6.88 25.42
N ILE A 75 -2.43 -7.49 24.73
CA ILE A 75 -3.44 -8.38 25.35
C ILE A 75 -2.81 -9.65 25.94
N LYS A 76 -1.65 -10.08 25.43
CA LYS A 76 -0.95 -11.29 25.89
C LYS A 76 -0.01 -11.04 27.08
N LYS A 77 0.22 -9.79 27.47
CA LYS A 77 1.00 -9.42 28.67
C LYS A 77 0.09 -9.39 29.89
#